data_AF-A0A940KSL0-F1
#
_entry.id   AF-A0A940KSL0-F1
#
_cell.length_a   1.000
_cell.length_b   1.000
_cell.length_c   1.000
_cell.angle_alpha   90.00
_cell.angle_beta   90.00
_cell.angle_gamma   90.00
#
_symmetry.space_group_name_H-M   'P 1'
#
loop_
_entity.id
_entity.type
_entity.pdbx_description
1 polymer ?
#
loop_
_entity_poly.entity_id
_entity_poly.type
_entity_poly.pdbx_seq_one_letter_code
_entity_poly.pdbx_strand_id
1 'polypeptide(L)'
;GLQQLLGDKNPWINSIAMPGDSIRKTIGYAVDVQPWPQLLAAYRLTKNKKWLELAKAGADNFITRQVNNNSITPIGKGPFYNATFYANWWEFLDLYENTHDAKYLEAAEKSAFHTIAGIRSFPVIKDSFLTIHPGGEFQNDARLWWKGRGLYRLGFPRVPNDAPEKQVKQSLVSPVGLGFEQPETYFVPDKQVRPVFMSSWAPNLLRLYQHTKRDIFRTYARNAVIGRFGNYPGYYAMGFSDIPQSPEFPYKGPDVSSIYYHHIPPHLSFTLDFLVTEAVERSNGKVSFPYSKQDAFVWFDNRIYGAGSGNVYDNKHVKLWMRKDLVRINTPEVNYVTGISDNRFWILLSGENEKALQTTININRDVLMLSSAIAFVYTGNKSKPSSIKLNDDQLNVQMPVKGFVAISIPVT
;
A
#
# COMPACT_ATOMS: atom_id res chain seq x y z
N GLY A 1 -8.75 -16.67 1.89
CA GLY A 1 -8.04 -15.60 2.62
C GLY A 1 -7.65 -16.07 4.00
N LEU A 2 -8.55 -15.89 4.99
CA LEU A 2 -8.30 -16.25 6.38
C LEU A 2 -7.86 -17.71 6.60
N GLN A 3 -8.48 -18.67 5.88
CA GLN A 3 -8.09 -20.09 5.97
C GLN A 3 -6.59 -20.30 5.66
N GLN A 4 -6.09 -19.69 4.59
CA GLN A 4 -4.70 -19.75 4.15
C GLN A 4 -3.76 -19.06 5.17
N LEU A 5 -4.16 -17.91 5.71
CA LEU A 5 -3.42 -17.18 6.74
C LEU A 5 -3.26 -18.01 8.03
N LEU A 6 -4.22 -18.88 8.31
CA LEU A 6 -4.21 -19.80 9.46
C LEU A 6 -3.60 -21.17 9.12
N GLY A 7 -2.92 -21.28 7.97
CA GLY A 7 -2.23 -22.50 7.54
C GLY A 7 -3.16 -23.69 7.27
N ASP A 8 -4.39 -23.41 6.84
CA ASP A 8 -5.43 -24.39 6.50
C ASP A 8 -5.83 -25.34 7.65
N LYS A 9 -5.52 -24.96 8.89
CA LYS A 9 -5.79 -25.77 10.09
C LYS A 9 -7.23 -25.70 10.60
N ASN A 10 -8.08 -24.86 9.99
CA ASN A 10 -9.42 -24.56 10.46
C ASN A 10 -10.46 -24.87 9.37
N PRO A 11 -10.82 -26.16 9.15
CA PRO A 11 -11.68 -26.57 8.05
C PRO A 11 -13.09 -25.96 8.12
N TRP A 12 -13.58 -25.65 9.32
CA TRP A 12 -14.87 -24.99 9.55
C TRP A 12 -14.97 -23.59 8.90
N ILE A 13 -13.84 -22.93 8.61
CA ILE A 13 -13.84 -21.64 7.89
C ILE A 13 -14.49 -21.79 6.50
N ASN A 14 -14.36 -22.96 5.87
CA ASN A 14 -14.99 -23.21 4.56
C ASN A 14 -16.50 -23.15 4.66
N SER A 15 -17.10 -23.78 5.68
CA SER A 15 -18.55 -23.71 5.89
C SER A 15 -19.04 -22.30 6.22
N ILE A 16 -18.20 -21.44 6.79
CA ILE A 16 -18.55 -20.03 7.01
C ILE A 16 -18.40 -19.24 5.72
N ALA A 17 -17.32 -19.42 4.96
CA ALA A 17 -17.09 -18.70 3.72
C ALA A 17 -18.12 -19.07 2.63
N MET A 18 -18.45 -20.37 2.55
CA MET A 18 -19.31 -20.98 1.52
C MET A 18 -20.40 -21.85 2.18
N PRO A 19 -21.39 -21.25 2.87
CA PRO A 19 -22.47 -22.02 3.48
C PRO A 19 -23.26 -22.80 2.42
N GLY A 20 -23.34 -24.12 2.56
CA GLY A 20 -24.00 -24.98 1.57
C GLY A 20 -23.37 -24.89 0.17
N ASP A 21 -22.04 -24.76 0.09
CA ASP A 21 -21.28 -24.62 -1.16
C ASP A 21 -21.76 -23.47 -2.06
N SER A 22 -22.28 -22.40 -1.45
CA SER A 22 -22.79 -21.22 -2.14
C SER A 22 -22.09 -19.95 -1.68
N ILE A 23 -21.91 -18.99 -2.60
CA ILE A 23 -21.44 -17.65 -2.23
C ILE A 23 -22.48 -16.94 -1.36
N ARG A 24 -22.03 -16.04 -0.50
CA ARG A 24 -22.93 -15.23 0.32
C ARG A 24 -23.57 -14.13 -0.53
N LYS A 25 -24.82 -13.78 -0.21
CA LYS A 25 -25.46 -12.60 -0.80
C LYS A 25 -24.69 -11.35 -0.38
N THR A 26 -24.29 -10.53 -1.36
CA THR A 26 -23.64 -9.25 -1.14
C THR A 26 -24.67 -8.13 -1.09
N ILE A 27 -24.57 -7.29 -0.06
CA ILE A 27 -25.30 -6.02 0.02
C ILE A 27 -24.30 -5.01 0.59
N GLY A 28 -24.08 -3.92 -0.13
CA GLY A 28 -23.30 -2.80 0.38
C GLY A 28 -24.21 -1.72 0.93
N TYR A 29 -23.80 -1.12 2.04
CA TYR A 29 -24.52 0.00 2.65
C TYR A 29 -24.41 1.29 1.81
N ALA A 30 -23.20 1.58 1.31
CA ALA A 30 -22.90 2.84 0.62
C ALA A 30 -22.34 2.66 -0.80
N VAL A 31 -21.99 1.44 -1.20
CA VAL A 31 -21.45 1.11 -2.52
C VAL A 31 -22.09 -0.16 -3.04
N ASP A 32 -22.30 -0.24 -4.35
CA ASP A 32 -22.78 -1.47 -4.97
C ASP A 32 -21.66 -2.52 -4.93
N VAL A 33 -21.97 -3.71 -4.39
CA VAL A 33 -20.99 -4.78 -4.23
C VAL A 33 -21.25 -5.80 -5.34
N GLN A 34 -20.36 -5.82 -6.33
CA GLN A 34 -20.43 -6.80 -7.41
C GLN A 34 -20.22 -8.21 -6.86
N PRO A 35 -20.99 -9.22 -7.30
CA PRO A 35 -20.86 -10.58 -6.80
C PRO A 35 -19.67 -11.33 -7.38
N TRP A 36 -19.18 -10.94 -8.56
CA TRP A 36 -18.16 -11.71 -9.30
C TRP A 36 -16.78 -11.79 -8.61
N PRO A 37 -16.29 -10.80 -7.84
CA PRO A 37 -15.10 -10.95 -7.02
C PRO A 37 -15.20 -12.09 -5.99
N GLN A 38 -16.39 -12.32 -5.43
CA GLN A 38 -16.60 -13.44 -4.50
C GLN A 38 -16.52 -14.79 -5.19
N LEU A 39 -16.96 -14.88 -6.45
CA LEU A 39 -16.80 -16.09 -7.27
C LEU A 39 -15.31 -16.37 -7.51
N LEU A 40 -14.49 -15.33 -7.77
CA LEU A 40 -13.04 -15.49 -7.86
C LEU A 40 -12.42 -15.92 -6.52
N ALA A 41 -12.90 -15.38 -5.39
CA ALA A 41 -12.49 -15.82 -4.06
C ALA A 41 -12.89 -17.28 -3.77
N ALA A 42 -14.08 -17.72 -4.21
CA ALA A 42 -14.55 -19.10 -4.10
C ALA A 42 -13.70 -20.05 -4.95
N TYR A 43 -13.29 -19.64 -6.16
CA TYR A 43 -12.30 -20.38 -6.95
C TYR A 43 -10.96 -20.49 -6.22
N ARG A 44 -10.46 -19.40 -5.64
CA ARG A 44 -9.19 -19.43 -4.89
C ARG A 44 -9.25 -20.38 -3.69
N LEU A 45 -10.40 -20.46 -3.02
CA LEU A 45 -10.65 -21.32 -1.87
C LEU A 45 -10.76 -22.80 -2.26
N THR A 46 -11.61 -23.11 -3.24
CA THR A 46 -12.03 -24.49 -3.56
C THR A 46 -11.27 -25.11 -4.73
N LYS A 47 -10.58 -24.29 -5.54
CA LYS A 47 -10.00 -24.64 -6.84
C LYS A 47 -10.98 -25.22 -7.86
N ASN A 48 -12.28 -25.15 -7.61
CA ASN A 48 -13.30 -25.63 -8.53
C ASN A 48 -13.52 -24.63 -9.68
N LYS A 49 -13.21 -25.06 -10.91
CA LYS A 49 -13.29 -24.24 -12.13
C LYS A 49 -14.67 -23.64 -12.40
N LYS A 50 -15.76 -24.25 -11.90
CA LYS A 50 -17.11 -23.67 -11.97
C LYS A 50 -17.13 -22.22 -11.48
N TRP A 51 -16.47 -21.94 -10.36
CA TRP A 51 -16.43 -20.59 -9.78
C TRP A 51 -15.63 -19.62 -10.64
N LEU A 52 -14.54 -20.08 -11.28
CA LEU A 52 -13.75 -19.25 -12.18
C LEU A 52 -14.57 -18.87 -13.42
N GLU A 53 -15.30 -19.81 -14.02
CA GLU A 53 -16.14 -19.51 -15.19
C GLU A 53 -17.30 -18.56 -14.84
N LEU A 54 -17.91 -18.72 -13.67
CA LEU A 54 -18.93 -17.77 -13.19
C LEU A 54 -18.33 -16.39 -12.88
N ALA A 55 -17.12 -16.33 -12.33
CA ALA A 55 -16.40 -15.07 -12.10
C ALA A 55 -16.10 -14.35 -13.43
N LYS A 56 -15.64 -15.09 -14.44
CA LYS A 56 -15.39 -14.58 -15.80
C LYS A 56 -16.67 -14.02 -16.42
N ALA A 57 -17.77 -14.77 -16.39
CA ALA A 57 -19.05 -14.31 -16.93
C ALA A 57 -19.57 -13.04 -16.23
N GLY A 58 -19.43 -12.96 -14.90
CA GLY A 58 -19.79 -11.78 -14.12
C GLY A 58 -18.89 -10.56 -14.42
N ALA A 59 -17.58 -10.80 -14.56
CA ALA A 59 -16.62 -9.78 -14.93
C ALA A 59 -16.86 -9.25 -16.35
N ASP A 60 -17.15 -10.13 -17.32
CA ASP A 60 -17.47 -9.76 -18.70
C ASP A 60 -18.71 -8.87 -18.76
N ASN A 61 -19.76 -9.25 -18.04
CA ASN A 61 -20.97 -8.45 -17.93
C ASN A 61 -20.70 -7.08 -17.28
N PHE A 62 -19.85 -7.03 -16.25
CA PHE A 62 -19.44 -5.78 -15.60
C PHE A 62 -18.61 -4.90 -16.53
N ILE A 63 -17.70 -5.48 -17.33
CA ILE A 63 -16.93 -4.78 -18.36
C ILE A 63 -17.88 -4.12 -19.37
N THR A 64 -18.83 -4.88 -19.93
CA THR A 64 -19.81 -4.33 -20.88
C THR A 64 -20.63 -3.20 -20.28
N ARG A 65 -21.12 -3.36 -19.04
CA ARG A 65 -22.05 -2.41 -18.42
C ARG A 65 -21.39 -1.16 -17.85
N GLN A 66 -20.15 -1.25 -17.36
CA GLN A 66 -19.54 -0.20 -16.53
C GLN A 66 -18.18 0.27 -17.07
N VAL A 67 -17.35 -0.62 -17.61
CA VAL A 67 -16.02 -0.24 -18.16
C VAL A 67 -16.18 0.32 -19.58
N ASN A 68 -17.04 -0.29 -20.39
CA ASN A 68 -17.26 0.11 -21.78
C ASN A 68 -18.37 1.13 -21.96
N ASN A 69 -19.15 1.39 -20.91
CA ASN A 69 -20.24 2.34 -20.92
C ASN A 69 -20.03 3.39 -19.84
N ASN A 70 -19.61 4.59 -20.23
CA ASN A 70 -19.44 5.71 -19.31
C ASN A 70 -20.80 6.38 -19.10
N SER A 71 -21.34 6.32 -17.88
CA SER A 71 -22.52 7.11 -17.53
C SER A 71 -22.18 8.60 -17.53
N ILE A 72 -22.95 9.39 -18.27
CA ILE A 72 -22.91 10.86 -18.20
C ILE A 72 -23.86 11.41 -17.14
N THR A 73 -24.62 10.55 -16.46
CA THR A 73 -25.60 10.98 -15.45
C THR A 73 -24.85 11.42 -14.20
N PRO A 74 -24.99 12.69 -13.77
CA PRO A 74 -24.35 13.14 -12.54
C PRO A 74 -24.91 12.39 -11.32
N ILE A 75 -24.01 11.84 -10.50
CA ILE A 75 -24.37 11.06 -9.29
C ILE A 75 -24.28 11.88 -7.98
N GLY A 76 -24.12 13.20 -8.10
CA GLY A 76 -24.03 14.12 -6.96
C GLY A 76 -22.68 14.08 -6.22
N LYS A 77 -22.67 14.64 -5.00
CA LYS A 77 -21.45 14.84 -4.19
C LYS A 77 -21.19 13.78 -3.11
N GLY A 78 -22.19 12.93 -2.85
CA GLY A 78 -22.17 11.93 -1.78
C GLY A 78 -21.49 10.59 -2.13
N PRO A 79 -21.49 10.10 -3.38
CA PRO A 79 -20.82 8.83 -3.67
C PRO A 79 -19.29 8.87 -3.52
N PHE A 80 -18.69 7.71 -3.28
CA PHE A 80 -17.23 7.58 -3.16
C PHE A 80 -16.55 7.56 -4.52
N TYR A 81 -15.52 8.39 -4.71
CA TYR A 81 -14.83 8.54 -5.99
C TYR A 81 -14.32 7.20 -6.54
N ASN A 82 -13.57 6.48 -5.73
CA ASN A 82 -12.89 5.26 -6.15
C ASN A 82 -13.78 4.02 -6.23
N ALA A 83 -15.06 4.12 -5.87
CA ALA A 83 -15.98 2.98 -5.85
C ALA A 83 -17.25 3.19 -6.69
N THR A 84 -17.56 4.43 -7.10
CA THR A 84 -18.84 4.72 -7.77
C THR A 84 -18.70 5.56 -9.04
N PHE A 85 -17.70 6.43 -9.15
CA PHE A 85 -17.58 7.34 -10.29
C PHE A 85 -17.04 6.65 -11.56
N TYR A 86 -16.43 5.47 -11.39
CA TYR A 86 -15.91 4.65 -12.46
C TYR A 86 -15.95 3.18 -12.05
N ALA A 87 -15.79 2.28 -13.01
CA ALA A 87 -15.72 0.84 -12.76
C ALA A 87 -14.45 0.51 -11.95
N ASN A 88 -14.61 0.08 -10.70
CA ASN A 88 -13.50 -0.43 -9.90
C ASN A 88 -12.82 -1.61 -10.62
N TRP A 89 -11.49 -1.68 -10.52
CA TRP A 89 -10.70 -2.44 -11.50
C TRP A 89 -9.63 -3.34 -10.93
N TRP A 90 -9.37 -3.23 -9.64
CA TRP A 90 -8.28 -3.95 -8.98
C TRP A 90 -8.48 -5.48 -9.02
N GLU A 91 -9.71 -5.98 -9.04
CA GLU A 91 -9.98 -7.42 -9.22
C GLU A 91 -9.76 -7.94 -10.64
N PHE A 92 -9.73 -7.07 -11.66
CA PHE A 92 -9.44 -7.52 -13.02
C PHE A 92 -7.98 -7.98 -13.15
N LEU A 93 -7.04 -7.34 -12.43
CA LEU A 93 -5.65 -7.80 -12.38
C LEU A 93 -5.54 -9.20 -11.79
N ASP A 94 -6.28 -9.46 -10.73
CA ASP A 94 -6.35 -10.76 -10.09
C ASP A 94 -6.93 -11.82 -11.04
N LEU A 95 -7.97 -11.46 -11.82
CA LEU A 95 -8.57 -12.35 -12.80
C LEU A 95 -7.62 -12.61 -13.98
N TYR A 96 -6.92 -11.58 -14.47
CA TYR A 96 -5.87 -11.70 -15.48
C TYR A 96 -4.74 -12.63 -15.01
N GLU A 97 -4.26 -12.48 -13.77
CA GLU A 97 -3.22 -13.36 -13.21
C GLU A 97 -3.66 -14.83 -13.09
N ASN A 98 -4.97 -15.11 -13.02
CA ASN A 98 -5.51 -16.47 -12.95
C ASN A 98 -5.87 -17.06 -14.32
N THR A 99 -6.07 -16.23 -15.34
CA THR A 99 -6.63 -16.66 -16.65
C THR A 99 -5.71 -16.37 -17.83
N HIS A 100 -4.81 -15.39 -17.69
CA HIS A 100 -4.02 -14.78 -18.76
C HIS A 100 -4.84 -14.22 -19.93
N ASP A 101 -6.14 -13.95 -19.70
CA ASP A 101 -7.01 -13.34 -20.71
C ASP A 101 -6.81 -11.82 -20.74
N ALA A 102 -6.24 -11.32 -21.84
CA ALA A 102 -5.81 -9.94 -22.01
C ALA A 102 -6.94 -8.93 -21.79
N LYS A 103 -8.20 -9.29 -22.05
CA LYS A 103 -9.35 -8.39 -21.88
C LYS A 103 -9.48 -7.86 -20.46
N TYR A 104 -9.10 -8.65 -19.45
CA TYR A 104 -9.15 -8.21 -18.05
C TYR A 104 -8.03 -7.21 -17.75
N LEU A 105 -6.84 -7.40 -18.35
CA LEU A 105 -5.76 -6.42 -18.23
C LEU A 105 -6.14 -5.10 -18.92
N GLU A 106 -6.73 -5.16 -20.10
CA GLU A 106 -7.22 -3.99 -20.84
C GLU A 106 -8.33 -3.24 -20.07
N ALA A 107 -9.27 -3.98 -19.48
CA ALA A 107 -10.31 -3.40 -18.63
C ALA A 107 -9.70 -2.74 -17.37
N ALA A 108 -8.72 -3.40 -16.74
CA ALA A 108 -8.01 -2.85 -15.60
C ALA A 108 -7.32 -1.52 -15.96
N GLU A 109 -6.63 -1.51 -17.10
CA GLU A 109 -5.90 -0.36 -17.60
C GLU A 109 -6.83 0.82 -17.90
N LYS A 110 -7.91 0.57 -18.64
CA LYS A 110 -8.89 1.60 -19.00
C LYS A 110 -9.49 2.27 -17.76
N SER A 111 -9.90 1.48 -16.77
CA SER A 111 -10.45 2.00 -15.53
C SER A 111 -9.40 2.69 -14.63
N ALA A 112 -8.15 2.26 -14.65
CA ALA A 112 -7.07 2.89 -13.88
C ALA A 112 -6.81 4.35 -14.30
N PHE A 113 -7.10 4.72 -15.56
CA PHE A 113 -7.07 6.12 -15.99
C PHE A 113 -8.06 7.00 -15.24
N HIS A 114 -9.23 6.46 -14.87
CA HIS A 114 -10.20 7.18 -14.05
C HIS A 114 -9.71 7.34 -12.60
N THR A 115 -9.02 6.34 -12.04
CA THR A 115 -8.36 6.51 -10.73
C THR A 115 -7.37 7.68 -10.76
N ILE A 116 -6.44 7.71 -11.73
CA ILE A 116 -5.43 8.77 -11.77
C ILE A 116 -6.00 10.14 -12.13
N ALA A 117 -7.15 10.20 -12.82
CA ALA A 117 -7.85 11.45 -13.10
C ALA A 117 -8.34 12.16 -11.83
N GLY A 118 -8.63 11.41 -10.76
CA GLY A 118 -8.99 11.96 -9.45
C GLY A 118 -7.82 12.19 -8.51
N ILE A 119 -6.59 11.93 -8.97
CA ILE A 119 -5.39 12.18 -8.18
C ILE A 119 -4.86 13.57 -8.49
N ARG A 120 -4.52 14.31 -7.43
CA ARG A 120 -4.07 15.69 -7.54
C ARG A 120 -2.70 15.78 -8.22
N SER A 121 -2.59 16.65 -9.22
CA SER A 121 -1.35 16.91 -9.98
C SER A 121 -0.79 18.34 -9.81
N PHE A 122 -1.39 19.16 -8.93
CA PHE A 122 -1.03 20.57 -8.71
C PHE A 122 -0.95 20.92 -7.20
N PRO A 123 -0.25 21.99 -6.81
CA PRO A 123 0.60 22.86 -7.64
C PRO A 123 1.89 22.17 -8.08
N VAL A 124 2.57 22.72 -9.08
CA VAL A 124 3.93 22.28 -9.46
C VAL A 124 4.86 22.48 -8.27
N ILE A 125 5.61 21.43 -7.95
CA ILE A 125 6.60 21.45 -6.87
C ILE A 125 7.86 22.13 -7.40
N LYS A 126 8.31 23.19 -6.73
CA LYS A 126 9.58 23.85 -7.02
C LYS A 126 10.64 23.37 -6.03
N ASP A 127 11.90 23.36 -6.46
CA ASP A 127 13.04 23.13 -5.56
C ASP A 127 13.27 24.38 -4.69
N SER A 128 12.40 24.56 -3.70
CA SER A 128 12.34 25.73 -2.83
C SER A 128 11.78 25.36 -1.46
N PHE A 129 11.88 26.30 -0.52
CA PHE A 129 11.31 26.18 0.82
C PHE A 129 9.96 26.88 0.92
N LEU A 130 9.10 26.36 1.80
CA LEU A 130 7.78 26.87 2.14
C LEU A 130 7.70 27.05 3.66
N THR A 131 7.20 28.22 4.09
CA THR A 131 6.78 28.42 5.49
C THR A 131 5.53 27.59 5.77
N ILE A 132 5.59 26.71 6.76
CA ILE A 132 4.43 26.01 7.30
C ILE A 132 4.11 26.50 8.71
N HIS A 133 2.83 26.40 9.09
CA HIS A 133 2.27 26.80 10.37
C HIS A 133 2.58 28.26 10.78
N PRO A 134 2.26 29.25 9.92
CA PRO A 134 2.53 30.65 10.24
C PRO A 134 1.92 31.06 11.59
N GLY A 135 2.69 31.75 12.43
CA GLY A 135 2.28 32.15 13.78
C GLY A 135 2.29 31.02 14.81
N GLY A 136 2.81 29.84 14.48
CA GLY A 136 2.79 28.68 15.38
C GLY A 136 1.43 27.97 15.45
N GLU A 137 0.58 28.19 14.44
CA GLU A 137 -0.79 27.69 14.39
C GLU A 137 -1.03 26.82 13.15
N PHE A 138 -1.84 25.77 13.32
CA PHE A 138 -2.33 24.95 12.22
C PHE A 138 -3.64 24.28 12.61
N GLN A 139 -4.76 24.67 12.01
CA GLN A 139 -6.08 24.13 12.35
C GLN A 139 -6.86 23.81 11.08
N ASN A 140 -7.20 22.53 10.88
CA ASN A 140 -7.89 22.07 9.68
C ASN A 140 -9.02 21.05 9.92
N ASP A 141 -8.98 20.33 11.04
CA ASP A 141 -10.10 19.53 11.50
C ASP A 141 -10.29 19.69 13.02
N ALA A 142 -11.54 19.81 13.41
CA ALA A 142 -11.98 20.10 14.79
C ALA A 142 -13.01 19.08 15.28
N ARG A 143 -13.28 18.02 14.49
CA ARG A 143 -14.21 16.98 14.89
C ARG A 143 -13.66 16.23 16.11
N LEU A 144 -14.39 16.26 17.20
CA LEU A 144 -14.12 15.44 18.37
C LEU A 144 -14.86 14.11 18.23
N TRP A 145 -14.19 13.02 18.58
CA TRP A 145 -14.75 11.66 18.50
C TRP A 145 -15.14 11.16 19.89
N TRP A 146 -16.11 10.27 19.96
CA TRP A 146 -16.42 9.60 21.21
C TRP A 146 -15.30 8.64 21.61
N LYS A 147 -14.80 8.77 22.84
CA LYS A 147 -13.89 7.83 23.48
C LYS A 147 -14.45 7.48 24.86
N GLY A 148 -15.06 6.31 24.98
CA GLY A 148 -15.84 5.95 26.16
C GLY A 148 -17.06 6.87 26.31
N ARG A 149 -17.17 7.56 27.45
CA ARG A 149 -18.31 8.44 27.77
C ARG A 149 -18.09 9.91 27.39
N GLY A 150 -16.95 10.27 26.82
CA GLY A 150 -16.59 11.66 26.54
C GLY A 150 -16.14 11.88 25.09
N LEU A 151 -16.22 13.13 24.65
CA LEU A 151 -15.58 13.58 23.43
C LEU A 151 -14.06 13.71 23.65
N TYR A 152 -13.29 13.23 22.69
CA TYR A 152 -11.83 13.17 22.75
C TYR A 152 -11.24 13.41 21.37
N ARG A 153 -10.09 14.08 21.36
CA ARG A 153 -9.17 14.14 20.23
C ARG A 153 -7.76 14.35 20.77
N LEU A 154 -6.79 13.67 20.16
CA LEU A 154 -5.40 13.73 20.61
C LEU A 154 -4.87 15.17 20.49
N GLY A 155 -4.37 15.74 21.58
CA GLY A 155 -3.90 17.13 21.63
C GLY A 155 -5.00 18.20 21.59
N PHE A 156 -6.25 17.87 21.99
CA PHE A 156 -7.34 18.85 22.14
C PHE A 156 -7.71 19.07 23.64
N PRO A 157 -8.01 20.31 24.07
CA PRO A 157 -7.93 21.56 23.28
C PRO A 157 -6.48 21.86 22.85
N ARG A 158 -6.34 22.57 21.72
CA ARG A 158 -5.04 22.97 21.18
C ARG A 158 -4.36 23.95 22.14
N VAL A 159 -3.04 23.90 22.23
CA VAL A 159 -2.25 24.81 23.08
C VAL A 159 -1.39 25.74 22.21
N PRO A 160 -1.04 26.95 22.69
CA PRO A 160 -0.24 27.89 21.91
C PRO A 160 1.06 27.23 21.40
N ASN A 161 1.38 27.46 20.12
CA ASN A 161 2.60 26.97 19.48
C ASN A 161 2.74 25.43 19.44
N ASP A 162 1.63 24.67 19.50
CA ASP A 162 1.64 23.21 19.30
C ASP A 162 1.83 22.77 17.84
N ALA A 163 1.90 23.73 16.91
CA ALA A 163 2.32 23.56 15.54
C ALA A 163 3.36 24.65 15.17
N PRO A 164 4.64 24.50 15.56
CA PRO A 164 5.62 25.57 15.37
C PRO A 164 5.81 25.98 13.91
N GLU A 165 5.95 27.28 13.68
CA GLU A 165 6.30 27.85 12.38
C GLU A 165 7.71 27.42 11.98
N LYS A 166 7.88 26.97 10.73
CA LYS A 166 9.19 26.61 10.19
C LYS A 166 9.22 26.58 8.66
N GLN A 167 10.42 26.63 8.12
CA GLN A 167 10.69 26.39 6.70
C GLN A 167 10.87 24.89 6.44
N VAL A 168 10.19 24.36 5.43
CA VAL A 168 10.38 22.99 4.93
C VAL A 168 10.51 23.00 3.42
N LYS A 169 11.14 21.96 2.85
CA LYS A 169 11.15 21.78 1.38
C LYS A 169 9.71 21.66 0.89
N GLN A 170 9.36 22.36 -0.20
CA GLN A 170 8.00 22.32 -0.75
C GLN A 170 7.56 20.89 -1.11
N SER A 171 8.49 20.06 -1.58
CA SER A 171 8.25 18.65 -1.90
C SER A 171 7.77 17.82 -0.71
N LEU A 172 8.21 18.15 0.50
CA LEU A 172 7.89 17.39 1.71
C LEU A 172 6.39 17.40 2.02
N VAL A 173 5.74 18.55 1.84
CA VAL A 173 4.34 18.77 2.24
C VAL A 173 3.39 18.87 1.05
N SER A 174 3.87 18.59 -0.17
CA SER A 174 3.08 18.74 -1.41
C SER A 174 1.93 17.74 -1.48
N PRO A 175 0.67 18.13 -1.75
CA PRO A 175 -0.45 17.19 -1.86
C PRO A 175 -0.49 16.43 -3.20
N VAL A 176 0.46 16.66 -4.11
CA VAL A 176 0.52 16.01 -5.43
C VAL A 176 0.69 14.50 -5.29
N GLY A 177 -0.19 13.72 -5.92
CA GLY A 177 -0.22 12.26 -5.80
C GLY A 177 -1.29 11.74 -4.83
N LEU A 178 -1.91 12.61 -4.02
CA LEU A 178 -3.04 12.22 -3.17
C LEU A 178 -4.37 12.33 -3.92
N GLY A 179 -5.25 11.35 -3.70
CA GLY A 179 -6.62 11.34 -4.19
C GLY A 179 -7.59 11.90 -3.16
N PHE A 180 -8.88 11.64 -3.36
CA PHE A 180 -9.94 12.07 -2.44
C PHE A 180 -11.01 10.98 -2.25
N GLU A 181 -11.79 11.13 -1.17
CA GLU A 181 -12.83 10.19 -0.75
C GLU A 181 -14.15 10.43 -1.49
N GLN A 182 -14.78 11.58 -1.24
CA GLN A 182 -16.05 12.02 -1.82
C GLN A 182 -15.94 13.50 -2.18
N PRO A 183 -16.66 13.99 -3.20
CA PRO A 183 -16.70 15.44 -3.47
C PRO A 183 -17.12 16.27 -2.25
N GLU A 184 -18.07 15.79 -1.43
CA GLU A 184 -18.55 16.52 -0.26
C GLU A 184 -17.57 16.57 0.91
N THR A 185 -16.71 15.56 1.07
CA THR A 185 -15.66 15.56 2.10
C THR A 185 -14.40 16.26 1.59
N TYR A 186 -14.19 16.29 0.28
CA TYR A 186 -13.07 16.99 -0.34
C TYR A 186 -13.27 18.51 -0.40
N PHE A 187 -14.44 18.97 -0.86
CA PHE A 187 -14.80 20.39 -0.96
C PHE A 187 -15.73 20.80 0.18
N VAL A 188 -15.14 21.13 1.33
CA VAL A 188 -15.88 21.66 2.48
C VAL A 188 -15.85 23.18 2.46
N PRO A 189 -16.99 23.89 2.53
CA PRO A 189 -17.03 25.34 2.60
C PRO A 189 -16.12 25.88 3.69
N ASP A 190 -15.42 26.98 3.39
CA ASP A 190 -14.52 27.71 4.30
C ASP A 190 -13.36 26.88 4.88
N LYS A 191 -13.03 25.74 4.24
CA LYS A 191 -11.89 24.90 4.62
C LYS A 191 -10.99 24.62 3.43
N GLN A 192 -9.75 24.27 3.75
CA GLN A 192 -8.84 23.72 2.76
C GLN A 192 -9.37 22.39 2.23
N VAL A 193 -9.13 22.13 0.95
CA VAL A 193 -9.48 20.84 0.34
C VAL A 193 -8.80 19.68 1.07
N ARG A 194 -9.46 18.53 1.07
CA ARG A 194 -9.11 17.40 1.95
C ARG A 194 -8.70 16.15 1.16
N PRO A 195 -7.53 16.12 0.49
CA PRO A 195 -6.98 14.87 -0.04
C PRO A 195 -6.85 13.82 1.06
N VAL A 196 -6.80 12.56 0.69
CA VAL A 196 -6.69 11.45 1.64
C VAL A 196 -5.32 10.78 1.57
N PHE A 197 -4.77 10.39 2.72
CA PHE A 197 -3.52 9.62 2.80
C PHE A 197 -3.69 8.14 2.40
N MET A 198 -4.92 7.62 2.42
CA MET A 198 -5.23 6.22 2.14
C MET A 198 -5.31 5.93 0.64
N SER A 199 -4.14 5.87 0.01
CA SER A 199 -3.96 5.58 -1.41
C SER A 199 -3.97 4.08 -1.71
N SER A 200 -5.02 3.36 -1.29
CA SER A 200 -5.14 1.88 -1.43
C SER A 200 -5.02 1.37 -2.88
N TRP A 201 -5.20 2.25 -3.87
CA TRP A 201 -4.96 1.96 -5.29
C TRP A 201 -3.48 1.88 -5.68
N ALA A 202 -2.56 2.47 -4.91
CA ALA A 202 -1.15 2.59 -5.29
C ALA A 202 -0.45 1.23 -5.52
N PRO A 203 -0.60 0.20 -4.67
CA PRO A 203 -0.07 -1.13 -4.97
C PRO A 203 -0.65 -1.73 -6.26
N ASN A 204 -1.94 -1.52 -6.53
CA ASN A 204 -2.59 -1.99 -7.75
C ASN A 204 -2.06 -1.29 -9.00
N LEU A 205 -1.76 0.01 -8.93
CA LEU A 205 -1.10 0.74 -10.02
C LEU A 205 0.32 0.22 -10.28
N LEU A 206 1.08 -0.17 -9.24
CA LEU A 206 2.38 -0.83 -9.44
C LEU A 206 2.25 -2.20 -10.11
N ARG A 207 1.21 -2.99 -9.78
CA ARG A 207 0.94 -4.26 -10.48
C ARG A 207 0.56 -4.05 -11.93
N LEU A 208 -0.29 -3.05 -12.19
CA LEU A 208 -0.67 -2.70 -13.55
C LEU A 208 0.56 -2.26 -14.36
N TYR A 209 1.47 -1.48 -13.76
CA TYR A 209 2.77 -1.16 -14.36
C TYR A 209 3.59 -2.42 -14.68
N GLN A 210 3.63 -3.42 -13.80
CA GLN A 210 4.37 -4.67 -14.06
C GLN A 210 3.92 -5.37 -15.34
N HIS A 211 2.62 -5.34 -15.64
CA HIS A 211 2.03 -6.00 -16.82
C HIS A 211 2.02 -5.10 -18.07
N THR A 212 1.79 -3.80 -17.92
CA THR A 212 1.63 -2.86 -19.05
C THR A 212 2.91 -2.10 -19.41
N LYS A 213 3.86 -2.00 -18.48
CA LYS A 213 5.08 -1.16 -18.56
C LYS A 213 4.83 0.33 -18.83
N ARG A 214 3.62 0.84 -18.56
CA ARG A 214 3.30 2.27 -18.70
C ARG A 214 3.73 3.08 -17.48
N ASP A 215 4.78 3.87 -17.62
CA ASP A 215 5.41 4.62 -16.53
C ASP A 215 4.47 5.56 -15.75
N ILE A 216 3.37 5.99 -16.35
CA ILE A 216 2.36 6.80 -15.67
C ILE A 216 1.80 6.10 -14.43
N PHE A 217 1.51 4.79 -14.51
CA PHE A 217 0.98 4.06 -13.35
C PHE A 217 1.99 3.95 -12.22
N ARG A 218 3.26 3.69 -12.57
CA ARG A 218 4.36 3.68 -11.59
C ARG A 218 4.55 5.05 -10.94
N THR A 219 4.53 6.12 -11.75
CA THR A 219 4.67 7.51 -11.26
C THR A 219 3.56 7.86 -10.26
N TYR A 220 2.30 7.61 -10.61
CA TYR A 220 1.17 7.91 -9.73
C TYR A 220 1.15 7.04 -8.48
N ALA A 221 1.47 5.75 -8.59
CA ALA A 221 1.56 4.88 -7.43
C ALA A 221 2.58 5.38 -6.40
N ARG A 222 3.75 5.78 -6.87
CA ARG A 222 4.88 6.21 -6.04
C ARG A 222 4.62 7.55 -5.36
N ASN A 223 4.15 8.54 -6.10
CA ASN A 223 3.84 9.87 -5.57
C ASN A 223 2.73 9.85 -4.50
N ALA A 224 1.89 8.81 -4.52
CA ALA A 224 0.82 8.62 -3.55
C ALA A 224 1.29 8.11 -2.17
N VAL A 225 2.55 7.62 -2.05
CA VAL A 225 3.04 6.91 -0.85
C VAL A 225 4.37 7.46 -0.33
N ILE A 226 5.34 7.77 -1.20
CA ILE A 226 6.70 8.11 -0.77
C ILE A 226 6.71 9.39 0.06
N GLY A 227 7.39 9.35 1.21
CA GLY A 227 7.58 10.50 2.09
C GLY A 227 6.32 11.00 2.78
N ARG A 228 5.23 10.22 2.77
CA ARG A 228 3.92 10.66 3.30
C ARG A 228 3.75 10.45 4.79
N PHE A 229 4.38 9.42 5.35
CA PHE A 229 4.15 9.01 6.72
C PHE A 229 5.25 8.11 7.27
N GLY A 230 5.59 8.28 8.56
CA GLY A 230 6.41 7.33 9.32
C GLY A 230 5.59 6.36 10.19
N ASN A 231 4.30 6.66 10.39
CA ASN A 231 3.30 5.85 11.11
C ASN A 231 1.90 6.31 10.64
N TYR A 232 0.79 5.78 11.17
CA TYR A 232 -0.55 6.15 10.71
C TYR A 232 -0.76 7.69 10.76
N PRO A 233 -0.91 8.38 9.61
CA PRO A 233 -0.93 9.83 9.53
C PRO A 233 -2.33 10.42 9.76
N GLY A 234 -3.28 9.63 10.24
CA GLY A 234 -4.71 9.96 10.14
C GLY A 234 -5.21 9.79 8.70
N TYR A 235 -6.24 10.56 8.32
CA TYR A 235 -6.95 10.31 7.06
C TYR A 235 -6.88 11.46 6.07
N TYR A 236 -7.16 12.69 6.50
CA TYR A 236 -7.17 13.85 5.62
C TYR A 236 -5.84 14.62 5.66
N ALA A 237 -5.27 14.83 4.48
CA ALA A 237 -4.07 15.63 4.24
C ALA A 237 -4.43 17.09 3.95
N MET A 238 -4.92 17.80 4.96
CA MET A 238 -5.41 19.18 4.79
C MET A 238 -4.25 20.16 4.89
N GLY A 239 -4.01 20.95 3.85
CA GLY A 239 -2.98 21.99 3.87
C GLY A 239 -1.54 21.48 3.84
N PHE A 240 -0.61 22.39 4.11
CA PHE A 240 0.82 22.11 4.15
C PHE A 240 1.27 21.92 5.60
N SER A 241 1.50 20.67 6.00
CA SER A 241 1.99 20.31 7.33
C SER A 241 2.79 19.02 7.29
N ASP A 242 3.85 18.96 8.10
CA ASP A 242 4.66 17.78 8.31
C ASP A 242 4.33 17.04 9.61
N ILE A 243 3.39 17.56 10.42
CA ILE A 243 2.97 16.94 11.69
C ILE A 243 2.52 15.48 11.47
N PRO A 244 1.67 15.16 10.47
CA PRO A 244 1.25 13.78 10.22
C PRO A 244 2.36 12.83 9.77
N GLN A 245 3.50 13.36 9.30
CA GLN A 245 4.59 12.53 8.78
C GLN A 245 5.43 11.91 9.90
N SER A 246 5.39 12.50 11.09
CA SER A 246 6.14 12.01 12.24
C SER A 246 5.68 10.60 12.65
N PRO A 247 6.60 9.66 12.91
CA PRO A 247 6.23 8.34 13.44
C PRO A 247 5.55 8.42 14.82
N GLU A 248 5.74 9.52 15.54
CA GLU A 248 5.15 9.79 16.84
C GLU A 248 3.76 10.44 16.76
N PHE A 249 3.34 10.88 15.58
CA PHE A 249 2.06 11.58 15.37
C PHE A 249 0.85 10.90 16.03
N PRO A 250 0.58 9.58 15.81
CA PRO A 250 -0.60 8.94 16.38
C PRO A 250 -0.54 8.78 17.90
N TYR A 251 0.61 9.04 18.53
CA TYR A 251 0.80 8.97 19.98
C TYR A 251 0.83 10.34 20.65
N LYS A 252 1.44 11.34 20.01
CA LYS A 252 1.68 12.68 20.59
C LYS A 252 0.74 13.76 20.05
N GLY A 253 0.29 13.65 18.80
CA GLY A 253 -0.52 14.68 18.16
C GLY A 253 0.24 16.01 17.96
N PRO A 254 -0.46 17.16 17.92
CA PRO A 254 -1.93 17.27 17.95
C PRO A 254 -2.56 16.62 16.71
N ASP A 255 -3.72 15.99 16.86
CA ASP A 255 -4.43 15.41 15.70
C ASP A 255 -4.94 16.54 14.80
N VAL A 256 -4.30 16.70 13.64
CA VAL A 256 -4.63 17.71 12.63
C VAL A 256 -5.21 17.11 11.34
N SER A 257 -5.29 15.78 11.25
CA SER A 257 -5.66 15.03 10.03
C SER A 257 -6.89 14.11 10.19
N SER A 258 -7.46 14.04 11.40
CA SER A 258 -8.51 13.10 11.80
C SER A 258 -7.99 11.66 11.91
N ILE A 259 -7.66 11.23 13.13
CA ILE A 259 -7.28 9.85 13.43
C ILE A 259 -8.54 8.98 13.53
N TYR A 260 -8.84 8.24 12.47
CA TYR A 260 -9.83 7.17 12.49
C TYR A 260 -9.17 5.86 12.94
N TYR A 261 -9.38 5.47 14.20
CA TYR A 261 -8.76 4.25 14.74
C TYR A 261 -9.09 2.98 13.94
N HIS A 262 -10.29 2.90 13.35
CA HIS A 262 -10.70 1.78 12.50
C HIS A 262 -10.02 1.76 11.12
N HIS A 263 -9.37 2.86 10.70
CA HIS A 263 -8.55 2.92 9.49
C HIS A 263 -7.10 2.42 9.70
N ILE A 264 -6.67 2.18 10.94
CA ILE A 264 -5.31 1.69 11.21
C ILE A 264 -5.06 0.33 10.54
N PRO A 265 -5.94 -0.70 10.69
CA PRO A 265 -5.74 -1.97 10.00
C PRO A 265 -5.65 -1.86 8.47
N PRO A 266 -6.57 -1.19 7.76
CA PRO A 266 -6.45 -1.07 6.31
C PRO A 266 -5.29 -0.17 5.86
N HIS A 267 -4.83 0.79 6.68
CA HIS A 267 -3.60 1.53 6.39
C HIS A 267 -2.36 0.62 6.49
N LEU A 268 -2.32 -0.25 7.49
CA LEU A 268 -1.26 -1.25 7.63
C LEU A 268 -1.24 -2.22 6.44
N SER A 269 -2.41 -2.71 6.02
CA SER A 269 -2.50 -3.58 4.83
C SER A 269 -2.00 -2.87 3.58
N PHE A 270 -2.45 -1.65 3.33
CA PHE A 270 -2.00 -0.82 2.21
C PHE A 270 -0.48 -0.61 2.22
N THR A 271 0.09 -0.26 3.38
CA THR A 271 1.52 0.04 3.51
C THR A 271 2.37 -1.19 3.23
N LEU A 272 2.03 -2.32 3.87
CA LEU A 272 2.74 -3.58 3.63
C LEU A 272 2.57 -4.04 2.18
N ASP A 273 1.37 -3.85 1.61
CA ASP A 273 1.11 -4.22 0.23
C ASP A 273 1.96 -3.43 -0.76
N PHE A 274 2.09 -2.12 -0.55
CA PHE A 274 2.94 -1.28 -1.37
C PHE A 274 4.40 -1.74 -1.31
N LEU A 275 4.95 -1.94 -0.11
CA LEU A 275 6.35 -2.33 0.10
C LEU A 275 6.67 -3.68 -0.56
N VAL A 276 5.81 -4.68 -0.38
CA VAL A 276 6.01 -6.01 -1.00
C VAL A 276 5.84 -5.92 -2.51
N THR A 277 4.83 -5.20 -3.00
CA THR A 277 4.60 -5.05 -4.44
C THR A 277 5.74 -4.31 -5.13
N GLU A 278 6.32 -3.31 -4.47
CA GLU A 278 7.51 -2.61 -4.95
C GLU A 278 8.70 -3.58 -5.06
N ALA A 279 8.95 -4.41 -4.04
CA ALA A 279 10.02 -5.41 -4.11
C ALA A 279 9.81 -6.42 -5.26
N VAL A 280 8.57 -6.87 -5.48
CA VAL A 280 8.21 -7.76 -6.60
C VAL A 280 8.44 -7.07 -7.95
N GLU A 281 7.96 -5.82 -8.09
CA GLU A 281 8.10 -5.03 -9.32
C GLU A 281 9.57 -4.80 -9.67
N ARG A 282 10.36 -4.26 -8.75
CA ARG A 282 11.74 -3.87 -9.03
C ARG A 282 12.70 -5.04 -9.15
N SER A 283 12.36 -6.18 -8.56
CA SER A 283 13.10 -7.43 -8.78
C SER A 283 12.76 -8.11 -10.12
N ASN A 284 11.79 -7.56 -10.87
CA ASN A 284 11.28 -8.12 -12.13
C ASN A 284 10.87 -9.60 -11.97
N GLY A 285 10.10 -9.89 -10.91
CA GLY A 285 9.56 -11.22 -10.62
C GLY A 285 10.55 -12.20 -9.97
N LYS A 286 11.78 -11.79 -9.63
CA LYS A 286 12.71 -12.62 -8.84
C LYS A 286 12.29 -12.75 -7.38
N VAL A 287 11.46 -11.83 -6.91
CA VAL A 287 10.77 -11.91 -5.62
C VAL A 287 9.29 -12.18 -5.87
N SER A 288 8.71 -13.11 -5.11
CA SER A 288 7.27 -13.38 -5.12
C SER A 288 6.85 -13.88 -3.74
N PHE A 289 5.66 -13.47 -3.28
CA PHE A 289 5.08 -13.97 -2.04
C PHE A 289 3.61 -14.33 -2.26
N PRO A 290 3.12 -15.43 -1.66
CA PRO A 290 1.71 -15.75 -1.68
C PRO A 290 0.94 -14.69 -0.89
N TYR A 291 -0.27 -14.40 -1.35
CA TYR A 291 -1.12 -13.40 -0.73
C TYR A 291 -2.55 -13.92 -0.57
N SER A 292 -3.21 -13.35 0.42
CA SER A 292 -4.65 -13.27 0.54
C SER A 292 -5.11 -11.87 0.14
N LYS A 293 -6.41 -11.69 -0.04
CA LYS A 293 -7.00 -10.40 -0.37
C LYS A 293 -7.95 -9.97 0.73
N GLN A 294 -8.00 -8.67 1.01
CA GLN A 294 -8.98 -8.08 1.91
C GLN A 294 -9.71 -6.93 1.23
N ASP A 295 -11.04 -7.02 1.26
CA ASP A 295 -11.94 -5.98 0.75
C ASP A 295 -12.53 -5.27 1.97
N ALA A 296 -11.71 -4.46 2.68
CA ALA A 296 -12.06 -3.98 4.01
C ALA A 296 -13.23 -2.98 4.00
N PHE A 297 -12.94 -1.71 3.67
CA PHE A 297 -13.91 -0.63 3.63
C PHE A 297 -13.91 0.00 2.24
N VAL A 298 -15.06 0.00 1.58
CA VAL A 298 -15.32 0.75 0.33
C VAL A 298 -14.34 0.40 -0.81
N TRP A 299 -13.20 1.10 -0.94
CA TRP A 299 -12.14 0.83 -1.94
C TRP A 299 -10.81 0.39 -1.31
N PHE A 300 -10.78 0.09 -0.01
CA PHE A 300 -9.58 -0.39 0.68
C PHE A 300 -9.32 -1.85 0.33
N ASP A 301 -8.95 -2.04 -0.93
CA ASP A 301 -8.60 -3.31 -1.52
C ASP A 301 -7.09 -3.51 -1.51
N ASN A 302 -6.60 -4.43 -0.68
CA ASN A 302 -5.17 -4.70 -0.58
C ASN A 302 -4.88 -6.19 -0.48
N ARG A 303 -3.69 -6.58 -0.95
CA ARG A 303 -3.15 -7.91 -0.69
C ARG A 303 -2.59 -7.96 0.73
N ILE A 304 -2.89 -9.04 1.44
CA ILE A 304 -2.33 -9.39 2.75
C ILE A 304 -1.36 -10.55 2.55
N TYR A 305 -0.14 -10.38 3.04
CA TYR A 305 0.90 -11.40 2.95
C TYR A 305 1.13 -12.10 4.30
N GLY A 306 1.85 -13.21 4.29
CA GLY A 306 2.12 -14.05 5.46
C GLY A 306 1.41 -15.41 5.44
N ALA A 307 0.56 -15.64 4.43
CA ALA A 307 -0.15 -16.90 4.22
C ALA A 307 0.70 -17.92 3.43
N GLY A 308 1.77 -18.41 4.04
CA GLY A 308 2.72 -19.35 3.44
C GLY A 308 4.06 -18.72 3.08
N SER A 309 4.78 -19.35 2.15
CA SER A 309 6.15 -18.96 1.78
C SER A 309 6.27 -18.63 0.29
N GLY A 310 7.06 -17.62 -0.01
CA GLY A 310 7.39 -17.16 -1.35
C GLY A 310 8.75 -17.63 -1.86
N ASN A 311 9.23 -16.95 -2.88
CA ASN A 311 10.54 -17.14 -3.48
C ASN A 311 11.30 -15.82 -3.51
N VAL A 312 12.60 -15.88 -3.19
CA VAL A 312 13.54 -14.77 -3.34
C VAL A 312 14.76 -15.30 -4.10
N TYR A 313 14.88 -14.93 -5.38
CA TYR A 313 15.88 -15.45 -6.31
C TYR A 313 15.92 -16.99 -6.34
N ASP A 314 17.04 -17.58 -5.95
CA ASP A 314 17.26 -19.02 -5.90
C ASP A 314 16.66 -19.68 -4.63
N ASN A 315 16.30 -18.88 -3.63
CA ASN A 315 15.77 -19.40 -2.37
C ASN A 315 14.25 -19.50 -2.41
N LYS A 316 13.78 -20.75 -2.44
CA LYS A 316 12.38 -21.11 -2.24
C LYS A 316 12.03 -21.14 -0.75
N HIS A 317 10.75 -21.09 -0.45
CA HIS A 317 10.22 -21.21 0.92
C HIS A 317 10.58 -20.06 1.86
N VAL A 318 10.78 -18.85 1.33
CA VAL A 318 11.03 -17.65 2.14
C VAL A 318 9.73 -17.13 2.72
N LYS A 319 9.64 -16.99 4.04
CA LYS A 319 8.52 -16.34 4.73
C LYS A 319 8.84 -14.87 4.95
N LEU A 320 7.88 -13.98 4.74
CA LEU A 320 8.04 -12.59 5.18
C LEU A 320 8.21 -12.56 6.71
N TRP A 321 9.16 -11.76 7.17
CA TRP A 321 9.46 -11.64 8.59
C TRP A 321 9.77 -10.19 8.93
N MET A 322 8.72 -9.40 9.17
CA MET A 322 8.77 -7.97 9.45
C MET A 322 8.79 -7.69 10.97
N ARG A 323 9.58 -8.45 11.73
CA ARG A 323 9.72 -8.22 13.18
C ARG A 323 10.49 -6.91 13.40
N LYS A 324 10.09 -6.15 14.42
CA LYS A 324 10.84 -4.97 14.87
C LYS A 324 12.27 -5.37 15.28
N ASP A 325 13.22 -4.46 15.10
CA ASP A 325 14.61 -4.58 15.57
C ASP A 325 15.46 -5.65 14.86
N LEU A 326 15.03 -6.16 13.69
CA LEU A 326 15.87 -7.05 12.86
C LEU A 326 16.98 -6.29 12.13
N VAL A 327 16.62 -5.15 11.52
CA VAL A 327 17.50 -4.30 10.73
C VAL A 327 17.20 -2.83 11.01
N ARG A 328 18.22 -1.99 10.95
CA ARG A 328 18.10 -0.53 11.01
C ARG A 328 18.85 0.11 9.86
N ILE A 329 18.14 0.94 9.10
CA ILE A 329 18.66 1.70 7.97
C ILE A 329 18.34 3.18 8.25
N ASN A 330 19.36 4.03 8.18
CA ASN A 330 19.22 5.48 8.45
C ASN A 330 19.23 6.32 7.15
N THR A 331 18.86 5.71 6.03
CA THR A 331 18.75 6.34 4.71
C THR A 331 17.28 6.41 4.31
N PRO A 332 16.57 7.55 4.51
CA PRO A 332 15.14 7.68 4.26
C PRO A 332 14.69 7.33 2.84
N GLU A 333 15.60 7.42 1.87
CA GLU A 333 15.36 7.10 0.47
C GLU A 333 15.38 5.58 0.17
N VAL A 334 15.59 4.72 1.17
CA VAL A 334 15.65 3.27 1.01
C VAL A 334 14.54 2.60 1.81
N ASN A 335 13.56 2.06 1.09
CA ASN A 335 12.56 1.16 1.65
C ASN A 335 13.16 -0.24 1.85
N TYR A 336 12.61 -1.00 2.79
CA TYR A 336 12.99 -2.40 2.94
C TYR A 336 11.83 -3.33 3.33
N VAL A 337 11.97 -4.59 2.93
CA VAL A 337 11.17 -5.74 3.37
C VAL A 337 12.13 -6.85 3.76
N THR A 338 11.84 -7.57 4.84
CA THR A 338 12.66 -8.68 5.32
C THR A 338 11.95 -10.02 5.20
N GLY A 339 12.72 -11.09 5.02
CA GLY A 339 12.23 -12.45 4.95
C GLY A 339 13.21 -13.45 5.56
N ILE A 340 12.75 -14.66 5.82
CA ILE A 340 13.55 -15.75 6.37
C ILE A 340 13.14 -17.09 5.74
N SER A 341 14.14 -17.91 5.44
CA SER A 341 13.98 -19.33 5.12
C SER A 341 14.76 -20.16 6.15
N ASP A 342 14.75 -21.48 6.00
CA ASP A 342 15.45 -22.39 6.91
C ASP A 342 16.98 -22.18 6.93
N ASN A 343 17.55 -21.46 5.95
CA ASN A 343 18.99 -21.29 5.84
C ASN A 343 19.46 -19.87 5.51
N ARG A 344 18.54 -18.93 5.21
CA ARG A 344 18.91 -17.54 4.89
C ARG A 344 17.93 -16.53 5.47
N PHE A 345 18.49 -15.47 6.05
CA PHE A 345 17.80 -14.21 6.28
C PHE A 345 17.94 -13.31 5.04
N TRP A 346 16.86 -12.63 4.66
CA TRP A 346 16.79 -11.77 3.48
C TRP A 346 16.42 -10.34 3.85
N ILE A 347 17.13 -9.40 3.23
CA ILE A 347 16.83 -7.96 3.26
C ILE A 347 16.62 -7.52 1.81
N LEU A 348 15.42 -7.06 1.48
CA LEU A 348 15.02 -6.61 0.14
C LEU A 348 14.92 -5.09 0.18
N LEU A 349 15.77 -4.40 -0.56
CA LEU A 349 15.92 -2.95 -0.55
C LEU A 349 15.42 -2.34 -1.85
N SER A 350 14.65 -1.27 -1.74
CA SER A 350 14.15 -0.48 -2.87
C SER A 350 14.54 0.98 -2.69
N GLY A 351 15.31 1.52 -3.64
CA GLY A 351 15.81 2.90 -3.56
C GLY A 351 14.91 3.91 -4.28
N GLU A 352 14.72 5.09 -3.71
CA GLU A 352 13.88 6.16 -4.25
C GLU A 352 14.65 7.27 -4.97
N ASN A 353 15.97 7.29 -4.81
CA ASN A 353 16.79 8.41 -5.26
C ASN A 353 17.07 8.38 -6.77
N GLU A 354 17.15 9.58 -7.38
CA GLU A 354 17.54 9.83 -8.78
C GLU A 354 19.04 9.66 -9.01
N LYS A 355 19.82 9.46 -7.94
CA LYS A 355 21.24 9.17 -7.97
C LYS A 355 21.53 7.88 -7.22
N ALA A 356 22.55 7.15 -7.65
CA ALA A 356 23.04 6.02 -6.89
C ALA A 356 23.49 6.53 -5.50
N LEU A 357 23.18 5.77 -4.45
CA LEU A 357 23.52 6.15 -3.08
C LEU A 357 24.13 4.96 -2.34
N GLN A 358 24.97 5.27 -1.37
CA GLN A 358 25.48 4.27 -0.43
C GLN A 358 24.60 4.28 0.83
N THR A 359 24.25 3.11 1.33
CA THR A 359 23.50 2.95 2.58
C THR A 359 24.17 1.95 3.50
N THR A 360 24.10 2.21 4.80
CA THR A 360 24.61 1.31 5.83
C THR A 360 23.44 0.66 6.55
N ILE A 361 23.45 -0.67 6.57
CA ILE A 361 22.43 -1.50 7.20
C ILE A 361 23.03 -2.06 8.48
N ASN A 362 22.44 -1.72 9.62
CA ASN A 362 22.79 -2.30 10.90
C ASN A 362 21.90 -3.52 11.13
N ILE A 363 22.52 -4.64 11.49
CA ILE A 363 21.86 -5.93 11.64
C ILE A 363 21.88 -6.34 13.10
N ASN A 364 20.74 -6.80 13.62
CA ASN A 364 20.68 -7.30 14.99
C ASN A 364 21.03 -8.80 15.02
N ARG A 365 22.31 -9.13 15.29
CA ARG A 365 22.77 -10.53 15.28
C ARG A 365 22.13 -11.39 16.36
N ASP A 366 21.87 -10.82 17.53
CA ASP A 366 21.30 -11.54 18.68
C ASP A 366 19.92 -12.12 18.35
N VAL A 367 19.18 -11.46 17.46
CA VAL A 367 17.87 -11.93 16.99
C VAL A 367 17.98 -12.92 15.82
N LEU A 368 19.00 -12.77 14.97
CA LEU A 368 19.08 -13.46 13.68
C LEU A 368 19.88 -14.77 13.71
N MET A 369 20.63 -15.05 14.78
CA MET A 369 21.45 -16.27 14.92
C MET A 369 22.27 -16.59 13.66
N LEU A 370 22.99 -15.58 13.15
CA LEU A 370 23.73 -15.66 11.90
C LEU A 370 24.83 -16.73 11.95
N SER A 371 24.94 -17.54 10.90
CA SER A 371 25.96 -18.60 10.79
C SER A 371 27.22 -18.16 10.03
N SER A 372 27.21 -16.96 9.43
CA SER A 372 28.30 -16.44 8.60
C SER A 372 28.45 -14.92 8.73
N ALA A 373 29.69 -14.44 8.59
CA ALA A 373 29.99 -13.02 8.41
C ALA A 373 30.00 -12.60 6.92
N ILE A 374 29.65 -13.50 6.01
CA ILE A 374 29.55 -13.23 4.57
C ILE A 374 28.08 -13.18 4.19
N ALA A 375 27.68 -12.06 3.56
CA ALA A 375 26.39 -11.88 2.94
C ALA A 375 26.53 -11.87 1.41
N PHE A 376 25.45 -12.20 0.70
CA PHE A 376 25.39 -12.22 -0.76
C PHE A 376 24.44 -11.15 -1.27
N VAL A 377 24.90 -10.35 -2.23
CA VAL A 377 24.19 -9.19 -2.76
C VAL A 377 23.76 -9.46 -4.20
N TYR A 378 22.46 -9.34 -4.45
CA TYR A 378 21.82 -9.47 -5.75
C TYR A 378 21.35 -8.08 -6.19
N THR A 379 21.69 -7.65 -7.39
CA THR A 379 21.32 -6.33 -7.92
C THR A 379 20.33 -6.46 -9.07
N GLY A 380 19.15 -5.85 -8.95
CA GLY A 380 18.11 -5.89 -9.96
C GLY A 380 17.71 -7.31 -10.35
N ASN A 381 17.76 -7.65 -11.63
CA ASN A 381 17.38 -8.98 -12.13
C ASN A 381 18.53 -10.00 -12.17
N LYS A 382 19.74 -9.65 -11.72
CA LYS A 382 20.93 -10.51 -11.80
C LYS A 382 20.81 -11.69 -10.83
N SER A 383 20.82 -12.92 -11.35
CA SER A 383 20.74 -14.13 -10.54
C SER A 383 22.02 -14.48 -9.78
N LYS A 384 23.18 -13.99 -10.25
CA LYS A 384 24.48 -14.31 -9.65
C LYS A 384 24.86 -13.22 -8.65
N PRO A 385 24.97 -13.52 -7.35
CA PRO A 385 25.29 -12.51 -6.36
C PRO A 385 26.78 -12.20 -6.30
N SER A 386 27.13 -11.01 -5.82
CA SER A 386 28.46 -10.72 -5.27
C SER A 386 28.48 -11.00 -3.77
N SER A 387 29.66 -11.19 -3.19
CA SER A 387 29.82 -11.32 -1.74
C SER A 387 30.20 -10.00 -1.10
N ILE A 388 29.68 -9.74 0.10
CA ILE A 388 30.09 -8.64 0.97
C ILE A 388 30.33 -9.17 2.39
N LYS A 389 31.25 -8.55 3.11
CA LYS A 389 31.54 -8.89 4.50
C LYS A 389 30.70 -8.04 5.45
N LEU A 390 30.11 -8.69 6.45
CA LEU A 390 29.50 -8.08 7.61
C LEU A 390 30.60 -7.66 8.59
N ASN A 391 30.80 -6.35 8.76
CA ASN A 391 31.78 -5.77 9.67
C ASN A 391 31.04 -5.08 10.81
N ASP A 392 31.30 -5.44 12.06
CA ASP A 392 30.66 -4.85 13.24
C ASP A 392 29.13 -4.72 13.09
N ASP A 393 28.52 -5.80 12.64
CA ASP A 393 27.08 -5.91 12.40
C ASP A 393 26.51 -4.95 11.33
N GLN A 394 27.38 -4.43 10.47
CA GLN A 394 27.04 -3.51 9.40
C GLN A 394 27.35 -4.05 8.01
N LEU A 395 26.42 -3.78 7.08
CA LEU A 395 26.61 -3.94 5.65
C LEU A 395 26.57 -2.58 4.95
N ASN A 396 27.61 -2.29 4.17
CA ASN A 396 27.67 -1.10 3.33
C ASN A 396 27.28 -1.45 1.89
N VAL A 397 26.13 -0.96 1.45
CA VAL A 397 25.50 -1.41 0.21
C VAL A 397 25.32 -0.24 -0.74
N GLN A 398 25.71 -0.44 -2.00
CA GLN A 398 25.48 0.52 -3.07
C GLN A 398 24.10 0.28 -3.68
N MET A 399 23.21 1.25 -3.54
CA MET A 399 21.90 1.27 -4.19
C MET A 399 22.02 1.92 -5.58
N PRO A 400 21.52 1.26 -6.64
CA PRO A 400 21.40 1.89 -7.95
C PRO A 400 20.33 3.00 -7.97
N VAL A 401 20.38 3.87 -8.97
CA VAL A 401 19.33 4.89 -9.24
C VAL A 401 17.98 4.21 -9.35
N LYS A 402 17.02 4.59 -8.51
CA LYS A 402 15.71 3.93 -8.40
C LYS A 402 15.81 2.40 -8.48
N GLY A 403 16.83 1.84 -7.84
CA GLY A 403 17.21 0.44 -7.98
C GLY A 403 16.61 -0.50 -6.94
N PHE A 404 16.90 -1.78 -7.12
CA PHE A 404 16.59 -2.84 -6.17
C PHE A 404 17.82 -3.66 -5.85
N VAL A 405 17.99 -3.99 -4.58
CA VAL A 405 19.07 -4.83 -4.07
C VAL A 405 18.47 -5.83 -3.09
N ALA A 406 18.75 -7.12 -3.27
CA ALA A 406 18.45 -8.14 -2.27
C ALA A 406 19.75 -8.63 -1.63
N ILE A 407 19.71 -8.83 -0.33
CA ILE A 407 20.84 -9.33 0.46
C ILE A 407 20.39 -10.61 1.13
N SER A 408 21.16 -11.69 0.97
CA SER A 408 20.99 -12.90 1.76
C SER A 408 22.13 -13.10 2.74
N ILE A 409 21.79 -13.53 3.94
CA ILE A 409 22.74 -13.81 5.01
C ILE A 409 22.45 -15.22 5.53
N PRO A 410 23.41 -16.15 5.53
CA PRO A 410 23.22 -17.47 6.11
C PRO A 410 22.82 -17.41 7.59
N VAL A 411 21.83 -18.19 7.98
CA VAL A 411 21.39 -18.38 9.39
C VAL A 411 21.66 -19.81 9.85
N THR A 412 21.59 -20.05 11.16
CA THR A 412 21.77 -21.37 11.79
C THR A 412 20.48 -22.17 11.86
#